data_AF-A0A7S1TMH0-F1
#
_entry.id   AF-A0A7S1TMH0-F1
#
_cell.length_a   1.000
_cell.length_b   1.000
_cell.length_c   1.000
_cell.angle_alpha   90.00
_cell.angle_beta   90.00
_cell.angle_gamma   90.00
#
_symmetry.space_group_name_H-M   'P 1'
#
loop_
_entity.id
_entity.type
_entity.pdbx_description
1 polymer ?
#
loop_
_entity_poly.entity_id
_entity_poly.type
_entity_poly.pdbx_seq_one_letter_code
_entity_poly.pdbx_strand_id
1 'polypeptide(L)'
;MWSVEKNKGLMVTRTMGDVDMRPNGVICDPEMKRLTLDDSNDRLLVVASDGLWDEDGMSFQFACSIAAKAARRDLAAVPKELLKSVQTEGPADDCTICAIAL
;
A
#
# COMPACT_ATOMS: atom_id res chain seq x y z
N MET A 1 13.84 -11.76 33.37
CA MET A 1 13.84 -10.42 32.74
C MET A 1 14.25 -10.63 31.30
N TRP A 2 13.31 -10.53 30.35
CA TRP A 2 13.62 -10.74 28.93
C TRP A 2 14.37 -9.51 28.41
N SER A 3 15.57 -9.71 27.87
CA SER A 3 16.33 -8.67 27.19
C SER A 3 15.76 -8.55 25.78
N VAL A 4 15.00 -7.48 25.53
CA VAL A 4 14.59 -7.13 24.17
C VAL A 4 15.83 -6.57 23.49
N GLU A 5 16.40 -7.31 22.54
CA GLU A 5 17.48 -6.80 21.69
C GLU A 5 17.00 -5.52 21.02
N LYS A 6 17.80 -4.45 21.10
CA LYS A 6 17.47 -3.08 20.65
C LYS A 6 17.06 -2.94 19.15
N ASN A 7 17.06 -4.02 18.38
CA ASN A 7 16.79 -4.06 16.94
C ASN A 7 15.79 -5.19 16.54
N LYS A 8 15.02 -5.75 17.47
CA LYS A 8 13.95 -6.70 17.16
C LYS A 8 12.61 -6.08 17.54
N GLY A 9 11.84 -5.68 16.53
CA GLY A 9 10.55 -5.04 16.72
C GLY A 9 9.68 -5.19 15.47
N LEU A 10 8.39 -4.98 15.65
CA LEU A 10 7.42 -4.91 14.56
C LEU A 10 7.38 -3.46 14.05
N MET A 11 7.51 -3.27 12.73
CA MET A 11 7.45 -1.92 12.12
C MET A 11 6.02 -1.42 11.91
N VAL A 12 5.03 -2.16 12.43
CA VAL A 12 3.61 -1.84 12.39
C VAL A 12 3.01 -2.06 13.77
N THR A 13 1.87 -1.41 14.06
CA THR A 13 1.18 -1.53 15.35
C THR A 13 -0.07 -2.40 15.28
N ARG A 14 -0.48 -2.81 14.07
CA ARG A 14 -1.63 -3.66 13.84
C ARG A 14 -1.29 -4.75 12.85
N THR A 15 -1.60 -5.99 13.21
CA THR A 15 -1.38 -7.16 12.34
C THR A 15 -2.43 -8.23 12.59
N MET A 16 -2.61 -9.11 11.60
CA MET A 16 -3.14 -10.45 11.82
C MET A 16 -1.95 -11.37 12.13
N GLY A 17 -2.01 -12.19 13.18
CA GLY A 17 -0.84 -12.98 13.62
C GLY A 17 -0.14 -12.40 14.85
N ASP A 18 1.20 -12.44 14.89
CA ASP A 18 2.07 -11.86 15.95
C ASP A 18 1.52 -11.98 17.37
N VAL A 19 1.10 -13.20 17.73
CA VAL A 19 0.34 -13.46 18.96
C VAL A 19 1.17 -13.16 20.22
N ASP A 20 2.48 -13.37 20.12
CA ASP A 20 3.48 -13.03 21.13
C ASP A 20 3.64 -11.52 21.36
N MET A 21 3.25 -10.70 20.38
CA MET A 21 3.31 -9.23 20.47
C MET A 21 2.02 -8.59 20.99
N ARG A 22 0.92 -9.35 21.14
CA ARG A 22 -0.36 -8.83 21.69
C ARG A 22 -0.23 -8.20 23.08
N PRO A 23 0.52 -8.78 24.05
CA PRO A 23 0.73 -8.14 25.35
C PRO A 23 1.47 -6.80 25.28
N ASN A 24 2.16 -6.52 24.17
CA ASN A 24 2.88 -5.27 23.93
C ASN A 24 2.02 -4.22 23.18
N GLY A 25 0.73 -4.47 23.01
CA GLY A 25 -0.22 -3.53 22.41
C GLY A 25 -0.42 -3.65 20.90
N VAL A 26 0.15 -4.67 20.24
CA VAL A 26 -0.13 -4.95 18.82
C VAL A 26 -1.54 -5.52 18.69
N ILE A 27 -2.44 -4.82 18.02
CA ILE A 27 -3.86 -5.22 17.89
C ILE A 27 -4.19 -5.78 16.50
N CYS A 28 -5.32 -6.47 16.37
CA CYS A 28 -5.83 -6.97 15.08
C CYS A 28 -7.05 -6.19 14.59
N ASP A 29 -7.52 -5.20 15.36
CA ASP A 29 -8.70 -4.42 15.01
C ASP A 29 -8.41 -3.50 13.82
N PRO A 30 -9.12 -3.65 12.70
CA PRO A 30 -8.89 -2.83 11.52
C PRO A 30 -9.44 -1.42 11.72
N GLU A 31 -8.93 -0.48 10.93
CA GLU A 31 -9.62 0.79 10.70
C GLU A 31 -10.61 0.61 9.54
N MET A 32 -11.87 0.97 9.78
CA MET A 32 -12.94 0.81 8.80
C MET A 32 -13.43 2.17 8.33
N LYS A 33 -13.41 2.41 7.03
CA LYS A 33 -13.97 3.60 6.40
C LYS A 33 -15.00 3.19 5.35
N ARG A 34 -16.19 3.79 5.41
CA ARG A 34 -17.23 3.66 4.38
C ARG A 34 -17.26 4.91 3.54
N LEU A 35 -17.19 4.73 2.21
CA LEU A 35 -17.29 5.80 1.23
C LEU A 35 -18.52 5.55 0.34
N THR A 36 -19.16 6.63 -0.10
CA THR A 36 -20.19 6.58 -1.15
C THR A 36 -19.50 6.96 -2.45
N LEU A 37 -19.62 6.10 -3.46
CA LEU A 37 -19.03 6.36 -4.77
C LEU A 37 -19.82 7.44 -5.52
N ASP A 38 -19.10 8.26 -6.27
CA ASP A 38 -19.65 9.17 -7.28
C ASP A 38 -19.36 8.61 -8.66
N ASP A 39 -20.35 7.97 -9.28
CA ASP A 39 -20.25 7.35 -10.62
C ASP A 39 -19.78 8.32 -11.73
N SER A 40 -19.90 9.64 -11.49
CA SER A 40 -19.45 10.66 -12.43
C SER A 40 -17.95 10.98 -12.31
N ASN A 41 -17.35 10.77 -11.14
CA ASN A 41 -15.97 11.20 -10.83
C ASN A 41 -15.05 10.05 -10.40
N ASP A 42 -15.55 9.08 -9.65
CA ASP A 42 -14.79 7.93 -9.18
C ASP A 42 -14.60 6.93 -10.34
N ARG A 43 -13.35 6.56 -10.59
CA ARG A 43 -12.97 5.69 -11.72
C ARG A 43 -12.11 4.52 -11.33
N LEU A 44 -11.37 4.66 -10.24
CA LEU A 44 -10.27 3.76 -9.92
C LEU A 44 -9.99 3.77 -8.42
N LEU A 45 -9.87 2.58 -7.85
CA LEU A 45 -9.26 2.35 -6.54
C LEU A 45 -7.92 1.63 -6.75
N VAL A 46 -6.86 2.18 -6.15
CA VAL A 46 -5.53 1.54 -6.09
C VAL A 46 -5.28 1.09 -4.66
N VAL A 47 -4.91 -0.17 -4.50
CA VAL A 47 -4.46 -0.77 -3.23
C VAL A 47 -3.08 -1.35 -3.44
N ALA A 48 -2.13 -1.04 -2.57
CA ALA A 48 -0.77 -1.56 -2.68
C ALA A 48 -0.12 -1.78 -1.31
N SER A 49 0.89 -2.65 -1.25
CA SER A 49 1.80 -2.78 -0.10
C SER A 49 2.67 -1.53 0.07
N ASP A 50 3.32 -1.43 1.22
CA ASP A 50 4.31 -0.39 1.57
C ASP A 50 5.46 -0.29 0.58
N GLY A 51 5.87 -1.38 -0.08
CA GLY A 51 6.85 -1.35 -1.17
C GLY A 51 6.51 -0.43 -2.35
N LEU A 52 5.28 0.09 -2.47
CA LEU A 52 4.97 1.23 -3.36
C LEU A 52 5.09 2.58 -2.63
N TRP A 53 4.57 2.67 -1.41
CA TRP A 53 4.31 3.93 -0.72
C TRP A 53 5.51 4.48 0.05
N ASP A 54 6.46 3.63 0.45
CA ASP A 54 7.65 4.01 1.22
C ASP A 54 8.80 4.51 0.33
N GLU A 55 8.61 4.51 -0.99
CA GLU A 55 9.65 4.87 -1.94
C GLU A 55 9.74 6.38 -2.18
N ASP A 56 10.97 6.86 -2.31
CA ASP A 56 11.25 8.29 -2.33
C ASP A 56 10.61 8.98 -3.55
N GLY A 57 9.90 10.08 -3.29
CA GLY A 57 9.14 10.80 -4.30
C GLY A 57 7.76 10.22 -4.65
N MET A 58 7.36 9.06 -4.11
CA MET A 58 6.02 8.49 -4.33
C MET A 58 4.94 9.19 -3.47
N SER A 59 4.44 10.33 -3.93
CA SER A 59 3.26 10.95 -3.34
C SER A 59 1.94 10.32 -3.84
N PHE A 60 0.88 10.37 -3.03
CA PHE A 60 -0.46 9.93 -3.47
C PHE A 60 -0.93 10.63 -4.75
N GLN A 61 -0.66 11.92 -4.89
CA GLN A 61 -1.05 12.67 -6.09
C GLN A 61 -0.28 12.20 -7.33
N PHE A 62 1.01 11.89 -7.18
CA PHE A 62 1.83 11.35 -8.25
C PHE A 62 1.35 9.97 -8.68
N ALA A 63 1.10 9.07 -7.72
CA ALA A 63 0.52 7.75 -7.97
C ALA A 63 -0.83 7.85 -8.70
N CYS A 64 -1.75 8.71 -8.23
CA CYS A 64 -3.03 8.95 -8.89
C CYS A 64 -2.87 9.44 -10.34
N SER A 65 -1.88 10.30 -10.61
CA SER A 65 -1.62 10.84 -11.95
C SER A 65 -1.15 9.75 -12.92
N ILE A 66 -0.27 8.86 -12.46
CA ILE A 66 0.18 7.69 -13.23
C ILE A 66 -0.97 6.72 -13.47
N ALA A 67 -1.70 6.38 -12.41
CA ALA A 67 -2.81 5.44 -12.46
C ALA A 67 -3.92 5.92 -13.41
N ALA A 68 -4.32 7.20 -13.31
CA ALA A 68 -5.31 7.79 -14.21
C ALA A 68 -4.85 7.80 -15.68
N LYS A 69 -3.56 8.06 -15.94
CA LYS A 69 -3.01 8.03 -17.30
C LYS A 69 -2.96 6.60 -17.86
N ALA A 70 -2.58 5.62 -17.05
CA ALA A 70 -2.52 4.22 -17.45
C ALA A 70 -3.92 3.62 -17.68
N ALA A 71 -4.87 3.90 -16.77
CA ALA A 71 -6.24 3.41 -16.84
C ALA A 71 -7.00 3.89 -18.09
N ARG A 72 -6.66 5.06 -18.65
CA ARG A 72 -7.20 5.51 -19.95
C ARG A 72 -6.88 4.56 -21.11
N ARG A 73 -5.81 3.79 -20.99
CA ARG A 73 -5.39 2.80 -21.99
C ARG A 73 -5.93 1.42 -21.63
N ASP A 74 -5.63 0.96 -20.42
CA ASP A 74 -6.01 -0.35 -19.91
C ASP A 74 -5.86 -0.37 -18.38
N LEU A 75 -6.87 -0.87 -17.67
CA LEU A 75 -6.82 -1.05 -16.23
C LEU A 75 -5.66 -1.97 -15.83
N ALA A 76 -5.40 -3.02 -16.61
CA ALA A 76 -4.32 -3.97 -16.35
C ALA A 76 -2.92 -3.35 -16.51
N ALA A 77 -2.82 -2.18 -17.16
CA ALA A 77 -1.56 -1.44 -17.26
C ALA A 77 -1.23 -0.67 -15.97
N VAL A 78 -2.22 -0.35 -15.13
CA VAL A 78 -2.03 0.48 -13.92
C VAL A 78 -0.96 -0.08 -12.98
N PRO A 79 -1.03 -1.37 -12.54
CA PRO A 79 -0.02 -1.91 -11.62
C PRO A 79 1.39 -1.86 -12.20
N LYS A 80 1.53 -2.17 -13.50
CA LYS A 80 2.83 -2.21 -14.18
C LYS A 80 3.45 -0.82 -14.33
N GLU A 81 2.65 0.20 -14.62
CA GLU A 81 3.14 1.57 -14.76
C GLU A 81 3.47 2.19 -13.39
N LEU A 82 2.70 1.88 -12.34
CA LEU A 82 3.06 2.27 -10.97
C LEU A 82 4.36 1.59 -10.53
N LEU A 83 4.51 0.27 -10.74
CA LEU A 83 5.73 -0.46 -10.38
C LEU A 83 6.99 0.09 -11.08
N LYS A 84 6.88 0.51 -12.35
CA LYS A 84 7.99 1.14 -13.08
C LYS A 84 8.37 2.52 -12.56
N SER A 85 7.41 3.22 -11.94
CA SER A 85 7.65 4.57 -11.42
C SER A 85 8.41 4.58 -10.10
N VAL A 86 8.45 3.43 -9.43
CA VAL A 86 9.10 3.28 -8.13
C VAL A 86 10.61 3.11 -8.29
N GLN A 87 11.09 2.33 -9.27
CA GLN A 87 12.53 2.26 -9.61
C GLN A 87 12.80 1.69 -11.01
N THR A 88 13.92 2.08 -11.62
CA THR A 88 14.42 1.53 -12.90
C THR A 88 14.97 0.11 -12.78
N GLU A 89 15.43 -0.30 -11.59
CA GLU A 89 16.00 -1.63 -11.32
C GLU A 89 15.05 -2.55 -10.50
N GLY A 90 13.87 -2.04 -10.11
CA GLY A 90 12.85 -2.75 -9.31
C GLY A 90 12.76 -2.22 -7.87
N PRO A 91 11.65 -2.50 -7.15
CA PRO A 91 11.48 -2.06 -5.76
C PRO A 91 12.47 -2.77 -4.82
N ALA A 92 12.89 -2.10 -3.75
CA ALA A 92 13.80 -2.67 -2.76
C ALA A 92 13.13 -3.73 -1.85
N ASP A 93 11.80 -3.79 -1.87
CA ASP A 93 10.94 -4.70 -1.13
C ASP A 93 9.86 -5.32 -2.04
N ASP A 94 9.11 -6.28 -1.53
CA ASP A 94 7.95 -6.85 -2.21
C ASP A 94 6.87 -5.78 -2.47
N CYS A 95 6.72 -5.41 -3.73
CA CYS A 95 5.72 -4.41 -4.17
C CYS A 95 4.55 -5.09 -4.86
N THR A 96 3.41 -5.18 -4.17
CA THR A 96 2.16 -5.72 -4.72
C THR A 96 1.17 -4.59 -4.93
N ILE A 97 0.61 -4.48 -6.15
CA ILE A 97 -0.32 -3.41 -6.54
C ILE A 97 -1.56 -4.02 -7.20
N CYS A 98 -2.74 -3.61 -6.73
CA CYS A 98 -4.05 -3.96 -7.28
C CYS A 98 -4.78 -2.69 -7.73
N ALA A 99 -5.37 -2.75 -8.93
CA ALA A 99 -6.17 -1.68 -9.52
C ALA A 99 -7.59 -2.18 -9.78
N ILE A 100 -8.59 -1.48 -9.26
CA ILE A 100 -9.99 -1.85 -9.32
C ILE A 100 -10.77 -0.73 -10.02
N ALA A 101 -11.42 -1.05 -11.14
CA ALA A 101 -12.34 -0.13 -11.79
C ALA A 101 -13.61 0.02 -10.94
N LEU A 102 -14.09 1.25 -10.83
CA LEU A 102 -15.30 1.63 -10.10
C LEU A 102 -16.40 2.05 -11.07
#